data_AF-A0A4S3JR67-F1
#
_entry.id   AF-A0A4S3JR67-F1
#
_cell.length_a   1.000
_cell.length_b   1.000
_cell.length_c   1.000
_cell.angle_alpha   90.00
_cell.angle_beta   90.00
_cell.angle_gamma   90.00
#
_symmetry.space_group_name_H-M   'P 1'
#
loop_
_entity.id
_entity.type
_entity.pdbx_description
1 polymer ?
#
loop_
_entity_poly.entity_id
_entity_poly.type
_entity_poly.pdbx_seq_one_letter_code
_entity_poly.pdbx_strand_id
1 'polypeptide(L)'
;MVHFGILFLCGLFGLAALASAHPGHDVHSEASERAQFLKRTPIEKRSLSHCANHLKSRGHEAANVARRVHTAQQIIRKRDVGIGEFLGL
;
A
#
# COMPACT_ATOMS: atom_id res chain seq x y z
N MET A 1 27.50 -18.54 24.72
CA MET A 1 28.16 -17.58 23.81
C MET A 1 27.15 -17.19 22.73
N VAL A 2 26.62 -15.98 22.82
CA VAL A 2 25.64 -15.43 21.86
C VAL A 2 26.36 -15.17 20.54
N HIS A 3 25.94 -15.85 19.47
CA HIS A 3 26.58 -15.79 18.14
C HIS A 3 26.13 -14.52 17.40
N PHE A 4 26.46 -13.36 17.95
CA PHE A 4 26.10 -12.07 17.38
C PHE A 4 26.63 -11.89 15.95
N GLY A 5 27.79 -12.45 15.63
CA GLY A 5 28.35 -12.41 14.27
C GLY A 5 27.49 -13.17 13.24
N ILE A 6 27.00 -14.36 13.61
CA ILE A 6 26.12 -15.15 12.73
C ILE A 6 24.77 -14.45 12.57
N LEU A 7 24.20 -13.93 13.66
CA LEU A 7 22.93 -13.19 13.61
C LEU A 7 23.05 -11.92 12.76
N PHE A 8 24.19 -11.22 12.83
CA PHE A 8 24.45 -10.03 12.03
C PHE A 8 24.60 -10.36 10.54
N LEU A 9 25.35 -11.41 10.21
CA LEU A 9 25.49 -11.92 8.82
C LEU A 9 24.14 -12.36 8.23
N CYS A 10 23.33 -13.11 8.99
CA CYS A 10 22.00 -13.52 8.57
C CYS A 10 21.06 -12.31 8.39
N GLY A 11 21.14 -11.32 9.27
CA GLY A 11 20.36 -10.08 9.16
C GLY A 11 20.73 -9.27 7.91
N LEU A 12 22.03 -9.13 7.63
CA LEU A 12 22.52 -8.42 6.44
C LEU A 12 22.09 -9.12 5.14
N PHE A 13 22.19 -10.46 5.11
CA PHE A 13 21.78 -11.26 3.96
C PHE A 13 20.27 -11.19 3.70
N GLY A 14 19.46 -11.22 4.77
CA GLY A 14 18.02 -11.02 4.67
C GLY A 14 17.66 -9.65 4.09
N LEU A 15 18.29 -8.58 4.57
CA LEU A 15 18.08 -7.21 4.08
C LEU A 15 18.51 -7.04 2.61
N ALA A 16 19.64 -7.64 2.22
CA ALA A 16 20.09 -7.63 0.82
C ALA A 16 19.11 -8.36 -0.12
N ALA A 17 18.51 -9.46 0.33
CA ALA A 17 17.49 -10.20 -0.43
C ALA A 17 16.17 -9.41 -0.58
N LEU A 18 15.82 -8.57 0.39
CA LEU A 18 14.68 -7.63 0.29
C LEU A 18 14.93 -6.51 -0.71
N ALA A 19 16.17 -6.01 -0.80
CA ALA A 19 16.57 -5.01 -1.80
C ALA A 19 16.59 -5.58 -3.23
N SER A 20 16.72 -6.89 -3.38
CA SER A 20 16.62 -7.60 -4.67
C SER A 20 15.19 -8.05 -4.99
N ALA A 21 14.17 -7.21 -4.75
CA ALA A 21 12.80 -7.56 -5.14
C ALA A 21 12.65 -7.78 -6.67
N HIS A 22 13.56 -7.21 -7.46
CA HIS A 22 13.65 -7.43 -8.92
C HIS A 22 15.11 -7.63 -9.38
N PRO A 23 15.71 -8.82 -9.19
CA PRO A 23 17.08 -9.05 -9.62
C PRO A 23 17.14 -8.99 -11.17
N GLY A 24 17.97 -8.08 -11.70
CA GLY A 24 18.16 -7.92 -13.15
C GLY A 24 17.09 -7.11 -13.90
N HIS A 25 16.14 -6.49 -13.19
CA HIS A 25 15.13 -5.63 -13.81
C HIS A 25 15.51 -4.15 -13.68
N ASP A 26 15.52 -3.42 -14.78
CA ASP A 26 15.68 -1.96 -14.76
C ASP A 26 14.34 -1.28 -14.47
N VAL A 27 14.21 -0.80 -13.24
CA VAL A 27 13.04 -0.03 -12.77
C VAL A 27 12.82 1.26 -13.57
N HIS A 28 13.88 1.82 -14.17
CA HIS A 28 13.77 3.01 -15.00
C HIS A 28 13.09 2.69 -16.34
N SER A 29 13.44 1.55 -16.94
CA SER A 29 12.75 1.02 -18.13
C SER A 29 11.26 0.84 -17.85
N GLU A 30 10.90 0.13 -16.76
CA GLU A 30 9.50 -0.10 -16.39
C GLU A 30 8.73 1.21 -16.14
N ALA A 31 9.33 2.13 -15.37
CA ALA A 31 8.73 3.43 -15.10
C ALA A 31 8.51 4.23 -16.40
N SER A 32 9.45 4.14 -17.35
CA SER A 32 9.34 4.80 -18.65
C SER A 32 8.19 4.21 -19.48
N GLU A 33 8.04 2.88 -19.51
CA GLU A 33 6.97 2.19 -20.22
C GLU A 33 5.60 2.53 -19.61
N ARG A 34 5.48 2.50 -18.28
CA ARG A 34 4.27 2.91 -17.56
C ARG A 34 3.92 4.37 -17.86
N ALA A 35 4.90 5.27 -17.87
CA ALA A 35 4.69 6.68 -18.18
C ALA A 35 4.23 6.90 -19.62
N GLN A 36 4.83 6.20 -20.58
CA GLN A 36 4.41 6.25 -21.99
C GLN A 36 3.00 5.71 -22.18
N PHE A 37 2.68 4.57 -21.54
CA PHE A 37 1.33 4.00 -21.53
C PHE A 37 0.32 5.01 -20.98
N LEU A 38 0.62 5.64 -19.85
CA LEU A 38 -0.26 6.65 -19.27
C LEU A 38 -0.42 7.82 -20.26
N LYS A 39 0.65 8.40 -20.79
CA LYS A 39 0.59 9.53 -21.74
C LYS A 39 -0.34 9.27 -22.93
N ARG A 40 -0.26 8.10 -23.56
CA ARG A 40 -1.09 7.74 -24.73
C ARG A 40 -2.53 7.33 -24.38
N THR A 41 -2.79 6.90 -23.15
CA THR A 41 -4.10 6.38 -22.75
C THR A 41 -5.07 7.53 -22.48
N PRO A 42 -6.30 7.51 -23.05
CA PRO A 42 -7.32 8.51 -22.76
C PRO A 42 -7.66 8.58 -21.27
N ILE A 43 -7.96 9.78 -20.75
CA ILE A 43 -8.21 10.03 -19.32
C ILE A 43 -9.29 9.08 -18.77
N GLU A 44 -10.37 8.86 -19.53
CA GLU A 44 -11.46 7.96 -19.14
C GLU A 44 -11.02 6.50 -18.92
N LYS A 45 -9.98 6.05 -19.63
CA LYS A 45 -9.41 4.70 -19.50
C LYS A 45 -8.32 4.61 -18.42
N ARG A 46 -7.88 5.75 -17.86
CA ARG A 46 -6.95 5.79 -16.73
C ARG A 46 -7.65 5.60 -15.39
N SER A 47 -8.98 5.61 -15.36
CA SER A 47 -9.76 5.48 -14.13
C SER A 47 -10.81 4.38 -14.24
N LEU A 48 -11.23 3.86 -13.09
CA LEU A 48 -12.37 2.94 -12.98
C LEU A 48 -13.67 3.69 -12.64
N SER A 49 -13.73 5.01 -12.88
CA SER A 49 -14.91 5.84 -12.55
C SER A 49 -16.17 5.33 -13.26
N HIS A 50 -16.04 4.90 -14.51
CA HIS A 50 -17.14 4.32 -15.29
C HIS A 50 -17.70 3.03 -14.65
N CYS A 51 -16.90 2.31 -13.85
CA CYS A 51 -17.32 1.13 -13.11
C CYS A 51 -17.91 1.47 -11.73
N ALA A 52 -17.98 2.74 -11.32
CA ALA A 52 -18.35 3.11 -9.95
C ALA A 52 -19.69 2.51 -9.52
N ASN A 53 -20.72 2.60 -10.36
CA ASN A 53 -22.04 2.05 -10.05
C ASN A 53 -22.00 0.53 -9.83
N HIS A 54 -21.24 -0.20 -10.66
CA HIS A 54 -21.04 -1.64 -10.52
C HIS A 54 -20.23 -1.99 -9.27
N LEU A 55 -19.22 -1.19 -8.94
CA LEU A 55 -18.41 -1.42 -7.73
C LEU A 55 -19.23 -1.17 -6.46
N LYS A 56 -20.10 -0.16 -6.47
CA LYS A 56 -21.06 0.12 -5.40
C LYS A 56 -22.07 -1.01 -5.24
N SER A 57 -22.71 -1.46 -6.34
CA SER A 57 -23.72 -2.52 -6.28
C SER A 57 -23.15 -3.86 -5.82
N ARG A 58 -21.88 -4.14 -6.12
CA ARG A 58 -21.15 -5.31 -5.60
C ARG A 58 -20.69 -5.17 -4.15
N GLY A 59 -20.96 -4.04 -3.50
CA GLY A 59 -20.61 -3.80 -2.09
C GLY A 59 -19.13 -3.46 -1.83
N HIS A 60 -18.32 -3.22 -2.87
CA HIS A 60 -16.90 -2.90 -2.69
C HIS A 60 -16.71 -1.59 -1.91
N GLU A 61 -17.56 -0.58 -2.15
CA GLU A 61 -17.50 0.68 -1.40
C GLU A 61 -17.77 0.45 0.09
N ALA A 62 -18.86 -0.24 0.42
CA ALA A 62 -19.21 -0.55 1.80
C ALA A 62 -18.11 -1.36 2.52
N ALA A 63 -17.58 -2.39 1.88
CA ALA A 63 -16.48 -3.19 2.43
C ALA A 63 -15.21 -2.35 2.65
N ASN A 64 -14.87 -1.46 1.71
CA ASN A 64 -13.71 -0.58 1.84
C ASN A 64 -13.89 0.41 3.00
N VAL A 65 -15.08 1.00 3.15
CA VAL A 65 -15.41 1.91 4.26
C VAL A 65 -15.30 1.17 5.59
N ALA A 66 -15.91 -0.01 5.72
CA ALA A 66 -15.84 -0.81 6.94
C ALA A 66 -14.39 -1.14 7.34
N ARG A 67 -13.54 -1.53 6.38
CA ARG A 67 -12.12 -1.76 6.65
C ARG A 67 -11.41 -0.50 7.13
N ARG A 68 -11.63 0.65 6.48
CA ARG A 68 -11.01 1.93 6.86
C ARG A 68 -11.42 2.36 8.26
N VAL A 69 -12.72 2.25 8.59
CA VAL A 69 -13.25 2.54 9.93
C VAL A 69 -12.60 1.62 10.97
N HIS A 70 -12.51 0.32 10.69
CA HIS A 70 -11.87 -0.63 11.61
C HIS A 70 -10.39 -0.28 11.85
N THR A 71 -9.62 0.00 10.79
CA THR A 71 -8.22 0.41 10.90
C THR A 71 -8.09 1.71 11.71
N ALA A 72 -8.93 2.71 11.44
CA ALA A 72 -8.91 3.97 12.18
C ALA A 72 -9.17 3.74 13.68
N GLN A 73 -10.20 2.96 14.02
CA GLN A 73 -10.51 2.62 15.41
C GLN A 73 -9.37 1.85 16.10
N GLN A 74 -8.69 0.93 15.40
CA GLN A 74 -7.53 0.24 15.94
C GLN A 74 -6.38 1.20 16.23
N ILE A 75 -6.12 2.15 15.33
CA ILE A 75 -5.08 3.17 15.51
C ILE A 75 -5.41 4.05 16.71
N ILE A 76 -6.67 4.50 16.83
CA ILE A 76 -7.16 5.30 17.95
C ILE A 76 -6.94 4.56 19.28
N ARG A 77 -7.43 3.31 19.38
CA ARG A 77 -7.24 2.48 20.59
C ARG A 77 -5.76 2.28 20.95
N LYS A 78 -4.89 2.10 19.96
CA LYS A 78 -3.44 1.92 20.19
C LYS A 78 -2.75 3.18 20.68
N ARG A 79 -3.30 4.35 20.36
CA ARG A 79 -2.70 5.65 20.72
C ARG A 79 -3.31 6.27 21.98
N ASP A 80 -4.30 5.62 22.59
CA ASP A 80 -5.10 6.13 23.72
C ASP A 80 -5.64 7.56 23.48
N VAL A 81 -5.83 7.92 22.20
CA VAL A 81 -6.40 9.21 21.83
C VAL A 81 -7.91 9.05 21.93
N GLY A 82 -8.51 9.73 22.91
CA GLY A 82 -9.96 9.74 23.08
C GLY A 82 -10.67 10.22 21.81
N ILE A 83 -11.81 9.59 21.49
CA ILE A 83 -12.61 9.89 20.28
C ILE A 83 -13.06 11.37 20.25
N GLY A 84 -13.12 12.06 21.40
CA GLY A 84 -13.48 13.48 21.51
C GLY A 84 -12.51 14.43 20.81
N GLU A 85 -11.20 14.13 20.81
CA GLU A 85 -10.19 15.05 20.24
C GLU A 85 -10.17 15.02 18.70
N PHE A 86 -10.59 13.90 18.09
CA PHE A 86 -10.60 13.74 16.63
C PHE A 86 -11.90 14.24 15.96
N LEU A 87 -13.00 14.34 16.71
CA LEU A 87 -14.28 14.84 16.21
C LEU A 87 -14.55 16.32 16.49
N GLY A 88 -13.67 17.01 17.23
CA GLY A 88 -13.85 18.44 17.53
C GLY A 88 -15.16 18.73 18.26
N LEU A 89 -15.55 17.85 19.19
CA LEU A 89 -16.66 18.04 20.13
C LEU A 89 -16.11 18.19 21.55
#